data_AF-A0A803MBH6-F1
#
_entry.id   AF-A0A803MBH6-F1
#
_cell.length_a   1.000
_cell.length_b   1.000
_cell.length_c   1.000
_cell.angle_alpha   90.00
_cell.angle_beta   90.00
_cell.angle_gamma   90.00
#
_symmetry.space_group_name_H-M   'P 1'
#
loop_
_entity.id
_entity.type
_entity.pdbx_description
1 polymer ?
#
loop_
_entity_poly.entity_id
_entity_poly.type
_entity_poly.pdbx_seq_one_letter_code
_entity_poly.pdbx_strand_id
1 'polypeptide(L)'
;LRNIVVPAPVSPDGFLLQSSTVADSVPFEFSDGTKESVPCSYIEFAERLVLPQYKNLPDEEVKEFHRRDGFEVGNADKIFESTSMEQLTRKAV
;
A
#
# COMPACT_ATOMS: atom_id res chain seq x y z
N LEU A 1 10.62 -10.77 -5.55
CA LEU A 1 9.41 -9.92 -5.44
C LEU A 1 8.55 -10.22 -6.65
N ARG A 2 7.35 -10.82 -6.46
CA ARG A 2 6.39 -10.91 -7.56
C ARG A 2 5.99 -9.48 -7.93
N ASN A 3 6.12 -9.11 -9.20
CA ASN A 3 6.00 -7.74 -9.71
C ASN A 3 4.55 -7.21 -9.79
N ILE A 4 3.63 -7.74 -8.97
CA ILE A 4 2.23 -7.30 -9.02
C ILE A 4 2.06 -6.20 -7.97
N VAL A 5 1.88 -4.98 -8.48
CA VAL A 5 1.59 -3.78 -7.69
C VAL A 5 0.07 -3.58 -7.68
N VAL A 6 -0.52 -3.48 -6.50
CA VAL A 6 -1.91 -3.09 -6.26
C VAL A 6 -1.94 -1.57 -6.12
N PRO A 7 -2.48 -0.83 -7.11
CA PRO A 7 -2.63 0.62 -6.99
C PRO A 7 -3.82 0.97 -6.10
N ALA A 8 -3.63 1.93 -5.19
CA ALA A 8 -4.74 2.59 -4.50
C ALA A 8 -5.23 3.79 -5.32
N PRO A 9 -6.51 4.20 -5.20
CA PRO A 9 -6.94 5.47 -5.75
C PRO A 9 -6.08 6.62 -5.19
N VAL A 10 -6.03 7.72 -5.94
CA VAL A 10 -5.48 8.95 -5.37
C VAL A 10 -6.49 9.43 -4.32
N SER A 11 -5.99 9.83 -3.16
CA SER A 11 -6.82 10.42 -2.11
C SER A 11 -7.71 11.56 -2.64
N PRO A 12 -8.90 11.81 -2.06
CA PRO A 12 -9.81 12.85 -2.56
C PRO A 12 -9.21 14.26 -2.60
N ASP A 13 -8.25 14.55 -1.73
CA ASP A 13 -7.52 15.83 -1.71
C ASP A 13 -6.40 15.89 -2.76
N GLY A 14 -6.01 14.76 -3.35
CA GLY A 14 -4.98 14.68 -4.37
C GLY A 14 -3.55 14.63 -3.84
N PHE A 15 -3.33 14.63 -2.53
CA PHE A 15 -1.99 14.81 -1.94
C PHE A 15 -1.39 13.54 -1.31
N LEU A 16 -2.11 12.42 -1.36
CA LEU A 16 -1.63 11.10 -0.96
C LEU A 16 -1.86 10.09 -2.11
N LEU A 17 -0.76 9.51 -2.59
CA LEU A 17 -0.74 8.44 -3.58
C LEU A 17 -0.13 7.20 -2.94
N GLN A 18 -0.73 6.04 -3.16
CA GLN A 18 -0.26 4.80 -2.54
C GLN A 18 -0.33 3.63 -3.53
N SER A 19 0.55 2.66 -3.31
CA SER A 19 0.52 1.37 -3.98
C SER A 19 1.17 0.32 -3.09
N SER A 20 0.86 -0.95 -3.29
CA SER A 20 1.45 -2.05 -2.51
C SER A 20 1.84 -3.22 -3.41
N THR A 21 2.73 -4.09 -2.96
CA THR A 21 2.91 -5.40 -3.58
C THR A 21 1.76 -6.32 -3.20
N VAL A 22 1.46 -7.33 -4.01
CA VAL A 22 0.71 -8.49 -3.52
C VAL A 22 1.56 -9.21 -2.46
N ALA A 23 0.94 -9.65 -1.36
CA ALA A 23 1.64 -10.35 -0.30
C ALA A 23 2.26 -11.67 -0.78
N ASP A 24 3.42 -12.03 -0.25
CA ASP A 24 3.93 -13.39 -0.42
C ASP A 24 3.10 -14.38 0.41
N SER A 25 3.23 -15.69 0.13
CA SER A 25 2.59 -16.73 0.93
C SER A 25 3.62 -17.77 1.38
N VAL A 26 3.42 -18.31 2.59
CA VAL A 26 4.27 -19.34 3.18
C VAL A 26 3.43 -20.53 3.64
N PRO A 27 3.98 -21.77 3.63
CA PRO A 27 3.34 -22.90 4.26
C PRO A 27 3.30 -22.71 5.79
N PHE A 28 2.14 -22.94 6.39
CA PHE A 28 1.92 -22.85 7.83
C PHE A 28 1.27 -24.14 8.35
N GLU A 29 1.79 -24.66 9.46
CA GLU A 29 1.24 -25.84 10.15
C GLU A 29 0.35 -25.40 11.31
N PHE A 30 -0.93 -25.74 11.23
CA PHE A 30 -1.94 -25.43 12.25
C PHE A 30 -1.87 -26.41 13.42
N SER A 31 -2.49 -26.06 14.54
CA SER A 31 -2.43 -26.84 15.78
C SER A 31 -3.05 -28.25 15.68
N ASP A 32 -3.83 -28.51 14.63
CA ASP A 32 -4.42 -29.81 14.30
C ASP A 32 -3.52 -30.67 13.39
N GLY A 33 -2.34 -30.16 13.01
CA GLY A 33 -1.39 -30.80 12.09
C GLY A 33 -1.63 -30.51 10.61
N THR A 34 -2.67 -29.74 10.26
CA THR A 34 -2.97 -29.37 8.87
C THR A 34 -1.94 -28.37 8.34
N LYS A 35 -1.51 -28.49 7.08
CA LYS A 35 -0.59 -27.55 6.41
C LYS A 35 -1.28 -26.81 5.28
N GLU A 36 -1.39 -25.49 5.38
CA GLU A 36 -1.95 -24.64 4.33
C GLU A 36 -1.02 -23.48 3.99
N SER A 37 -1.23 -22.89 2.81
CA SER A 37 -0.55 -21.67 2.39
C SER A 37 -1.24 -20.46 3.00
N VAL A 38 -0.51 -19.61 3.73
CA VAL A 38 -1.04 -18.41 4.40
C VAL A 38 -0.35 -17.16 3.85
N PRO A 39 -1.09 -16.07 3.56
CA PRO A 39 -0.48 -14.78 3.21
C PRO A 39 0.40 -14.25 4.34
N CYS A 40 1.56 -13.73 3.97
CA CYS A 40 2.46 -13.02 4.86
C CYS A 40 2.30 -11.51 4.70
N SER A 41 3.41 -10.81 4.54
CA SER A 41 3.46 -9.36 4.43
C SER A 41 3.51 -8.91 2.97
N TYR A 42 3.11 -7.67 2.76
CA TYR A 42 3.36 -6.91 1.54
C TYR A 42 4.24 -5.70 1.87
N ILE A 43 4.76 -5.06 0.83
CA ILE A 43 5.45 -3.77 0.93
C ILE A 43 4.52 -2.70 0.37
N GLU A 44 4.35 -1.60 1.11
CA GLU A 44 3.61 -0.41 0.67
C GLU A 44 4.56 0.71 0.26
N PHE A 45 4.22 1.41 -0.81
CA PHE A 45 4.86 2.62 -1.28
C PHE A 45 3.86 3.77 -1.18
N ALA A 46 4.25 4.87 -0.56
CA ALA A 46 3.41 6.05 -0.40
C ALA A 46 4.17 7.30 -0.84
N GLU A 47 3.51 8.15 -1.60
CA GLU A 47 3.98 9.49 -1.93
C GLU A 47 3.05 10.52 -1.27
N ARG A 48 3.66 11.39 -0.45
CA ARG A 48 2.97 12.49 0.24
C ARG A 48 3.36 13.80 -0.42
N LEU A 49 2.41 14.47 -1.06
CA LEU A 49 2.64 15.73 -1.76
C LEU A 49 2.61 16.92 -0.80
N VAL A 50 3.26 18.01 -1.21
CA VAL A 50 3.34 19.27 -0.46
C VAL A 50 1.96 19.92 -0.41
N LEU A 51 1.54 20.35 0.79
CA LEU A 51 0.25 21.00 0.99
C LEU A 51 0.21 22.37 0.30
N PRO A 52 -0.97 22.83 -0.19
CA PRO A 52 -1.10 24.06 -0.97
C PRO A 52 -0.50 25.30 -0.32
N GLN A 53 -0.59 25.44 1.00
CA GLN A 53 -0.04 26.58 1.75
C GLN A 53 1.49 26.67 1.71
N TYR A 54 2.18 25.59 1.34
CA TYR A 54 3.63 25.50 1.24
C TYR A 54 4.14 25.42 -0.21
N LYS A 55 3.28 25.59 -1.21
CA LYS A 55 3.61 25.43 -2.64
C LYS A 55 4.78 26.28 -3.12
N ASN A 56 5.03 27.43 -2.49
CA ASN A 56 6.08 28.37 -2.87
C ASN A 56 7.38 28.20 -2.06
N LEU A 57 7.44 27.23 -1.15
CA LEU A 57 8.70 26.90 -0.49
C LEU A 57 9.66 26.32 -1.53
N PRO A 58 10.95 26.71 -1.50
CA PRO A 58 11.97 25.99 -2.25
C PRO A 58 11.94 24.50 -1.88
N ASP A 59 12.10 23.60 -2.86
CA ASP A 59 12.05 22.16 -2.64
C ASP A 59 13.06 21.70 -1.56
N GLU A 60 14.18 22.40 -1.47
CA GLU A 60 15.25 22.20 -0.48
C GLU A 60 14.80 22.49 0.97
N GLU A 61 13.79 23.32 1.14
CA GLU A 61 13.21 23.71 2.44
C GLU A 61 11.95 22.90 2.81
N VAL A 62 11.47 22.04 1.90
CA VAL A 62 10.32 21.16 2.16
C VAL A 62 10.69 20.12 3.20
N LYS A 63 9.91 20.06 4.28
CA LYS A 63 10.03 19.09 5.38
C LYS A 63 8.77 18.23 5.44
N GLU A 64 8.82 17.14 6.19
CA GLU A 64 7.71 16.18 6.27
C GLU A 64 6.39 16.84 6.70
N PHE A 65 6.42 17.77 7.64
CA PHE A 65 5.23 18.49 8.11
C PHE A 65 4.67 19.49 7.08
N HIS A 66 5.37 19.74 5.97
CA HIS A 66 4.83 20.49 4.82
C HIS A 66 4.03 19.59 3.87
N ARG A 67 4.08 18.26 4.05
CA ARG A 67 3.41 17.26 3.21
C ARG A 67 2.11 16.80 3.85
N ARG A 68 1.26 16.16 3.04
CA ARG A 68 0.01 15.55 3.51
C ARG A 68 0.29 14.48 4.56
N ASP A 69 -0.09 14.76 5.80
CA ASP A 69 0.01 13.82 6.92
C ASP A 69 -1.27 12.99 7.08
N GLY A 70 -1.20 11.81 7.68
CA GLY A 70 -2.32 10.91 7.94
C GLY A 70 -2.59 9.90 6.81
N PHE A 71 -3.74 9.24 6.88
CA PHE A 71 -4.18 8.20 5.94
C PHE A 71 -5.45 8.62 5.19
N GLU A 72 -5.86 7.81 4.22
CA GLU A 72 -7.14 7.93 3.53
C GLU A 72 -7.83 6.55 3.56
N VAL A 73 -9.12 6.54 3.87
CA VAL A 73 -9.88 5.30 4.13
C VAL A 73 -10.03 4.48 2.85
N GLY A 74 -10.42 5.11 1.73
CA GLY A 74 -10.56 4.42 0.44
C GLY A 74 -9.24 3.82 -0.07
N ASN A 75 -8.13 4.49 0.16
CA ASN A 75 -6.80 3.97 -0.14
C ASN A 75 -6.46 2.78 0.75
N ALA A 76 -6.64 2.92 2.07
CA ALA A 76 -6.36 1.86 3.03
C ALA A 76 -7.19 0.60 2.74
N ASP A 77 -8.48 0.76 2.45
CA ASP A 77 -9.38 -0.34 2.07
C ASP A 77 -8.83 -1.14 0.89
N LYS A 78 -8.28 -0.45 -0.12
CA LYS A 78 -7.67 -1.11 -1.29
C LYS A 78 -6.36 -1.81 -0.97
N ILE A 79 -5.56 -1.24 -0.09
CA ILE A 79 -4.27 -1.82 0.30
C ILE A 79 -4.48 -3.08 1.16
N PHE A 80 -5.52 -3.15 2.00
CA PHE A 80 -5.86 -4.37 2.75
C PHE A 80 -6.16 -5.58 1.85
N GLU A 81 -6.60 -5.35 0.61
CA GLU A 81 -6.81 -6.43 -0.35
C GLU A 81 -5.50 -7.13 -0.78
N SER A 82 -4.32 -6.57 -0.47
CA SER A 82 -3.01 -7.15 -0.83
C SER A 82 -2.74 -8.52 -0.21
N THR A 83 -3.44 -8.87 0.89
CA THR A 83 -3.39 -10.19 1.53
C THR A 83 -4.62 -11.05 1.22
N SER A 84 -5.50 -10.60 0.32
CA SER A 84 -6.69 -11.36 -0.07
C SER A 84 -6.35 -12.53 -1.00
N MET A 85 -7.08 -13.63 -0.87
CA MET A 85 -6.90 -14.79 -1.74
C MET A 85 -7.14 -14.47 -3.23
N GLU A 86 -8.01 -13.51 -3.52
CA GLU A 86 -8.24 -13.04 -4.89
C GLU A 86 -6.98 -12.42 -5.49
N GLN A 87 -6.28 -11.54 -4.77
CA GLN A 87 -5.02 -10.94 -5.24
C GLN A 87 -3.89 -11.97 -5.35
N LEU A 88 -3.80 -12.93 -4.41
CA LEU A 88 -2.78 -13.99 -4.44
C LEU A 88 -2.91 -14.94 -5.64
N THR A 89 -4.14 -15.15 -6.12
CA THR A 89 -4.46 -16.09 -7.21
C THR A 89 -4.59 -15.40 -8.57
N ARG A 90 -4.63 -14.07 -8.60
CA ARG A 90 -4.71 -13.27 -9.83
C ARG A 90 -3.44 -13.47 -10.65
N LYS A 91 -3.56 -14.10 -11.82
CA LYS A 91 -2.47 -14.15 -12.79
C LYS A 91 -2.31 -12.77 -13.41
N ALA A 92 -1.10 -12.22 -13.37
CA ALA A 92 -0.74 -11.11 -14.26
C ALA A 92 -0.94 -11.58 -15.71
N VAL A 93 -1.77 -10.86 -16.46
CA VAL A 93 -1.95 -11.07 -17.91
C VAL A 93 -0.70 -10.58 -18.63
#